data_AF-A0A7S3MGC2-F1
#
_entry.id   AF-A0A7S3MGC2-F1
#
_cell.length_a   1.000
_cell.length_b   1.000
_cell.length_c   1.000
_cell.angle_alpha   90.00
_cell.angle_beta   90.00
_cell.angle_gamma   90.00
#
_symmetry.space_group_name_H-M   'P 1'
#
loop_
_entity.id
_entity.type
_entity.pdbx_description
1 polymer ?
#
loop_
_entity_poly.entity_id
_entity_poly.type
_entity_poly.pdbx_seq_one_letter_code
_entity_poly.pdbx_strand_id
1 'polypeptide(L)'
;ERKVGSDHIGKMVFSAGRDQLAIVVYVPKHRREEVNGEEWLQAVIGTYSGATIVKQHDGGICSATIPADADKDIVPVRLRVPLIRAANEFLRARGLFPQDTPEGEE
;
A
#
# COMPACT_ATOMS: atom_id res chain seq x y z
N GLU A 1 -23.45 -0.06 -16.86
CA GLU A 1 -22.21 -0.40 -16.13
C GLU A 1 -21.23 0.76 -16.20
N ARG A 2 -21.14 1.60 -15.17
CA ARG A 2 -20.03 2.58 -15.12
C ARG A 2 -18.79 1.80 -14.68
N LYS A 3 -17.76 1.76 -15.52
CA LYS A 3 -16.40 1.43 -15.06
C LYS A 3 -15.98 2.52 -14.08
N VAL A 4 -16.39 2.42 -12.81
CA VAL A 4 -15.76 3.14 -11.70
C VAL A 4 -14.41 2.45 -11.46
N GLY A 5 -13.55 2.54 -12.47
CA GLY A 5 -12.17 2.10 -12.35
C GLY A 5 -11.51 3.06 -11.39
N SER A 6 -11.03 2.55 -10.25
CA SER A 6 -10.15 3.30 -9.34
C SER A 6 -8.74 3.51 -9.94
N ASP A 7 -8.66 3.66 -11.27
CA ASP A 7 -7.46 4.04 -12.02
C ASP A 7 -6.94 5.41 -11.59
N HIS A 8 -7.83 6.28 -11.10
CA HIS A 8 -7.48 7.61 -10.64
C HIS A 8 -6.88 7.66 -9.21
N ILE A 9 -6.82 6.54 -8.47
CA ILE A 9 -6.35 6.48 -7.07
C ILE A 9 -5.11 5.60 -6.97
N GLY A 10 -4.13 6.03 -6.17
CA GLY A 10 -3.03 5.18 -5.75
C GLY A 10 -3.52 3.97 -4.95
N LYS A 11 -2.91 2.81 -5.15
CA LYS A 11 -3.32 1.55 -4.53
C LYS A 11 -2.13 0.85 -3.91
N MET A 12 -2.37 0.22 -2.76
CA MET A 12 -1.44 -0.73 -2.16
C MET A 12 -2.16 -2.06 -1.94
N VAL A 13 -1.63 -3.13 -2.53
CA VAL A 13 -2.18 -4.49 -2.47
C VAL A 13 -1.31 -5.33 -1.55
N PHE A 14 -1.96 -6.07 -0.65
CA PHE A 14 -1.33 -6.91 0.36
C PHE A 14 -1.72 -8.38 0.14
N SER A 15 -0.73 -9.24 -0.06
CA SER A 15 -0.91 -10.68 -0.22
C SER A 15 -0.16 -11.42 0.87
N ALA A 16 -0.90 -11.89 1.89
CA ALA A 16 -0.34 -12.62 3.03
C ALA A 16 -0.29 -14.12 2.73
N GLY A 17 0.91 -14.68 2.62
CA GLY A 17 1.16 -16.11 2.60
C GLY A 17 1.57 -16.65 3.97
N ARG A 18 2.00 -17.91 4.01
CA ARG A 18 2.54 -18.53 5.23
C ARG A 18 3.92 -17.97 5.58
N ASP A 19 4.80 -17.90 4.59
CA ASP A 19 6.21 -17.59 4.78
C ASP A 19 6.54 -16.10 4.61
N GLN A 20 5.67 -15.34 3.95
CA GLN A 20 5.88 -13.92 3.72
C GLN A 20 4.58 -13.16 3.42
N LEU A 21 4.63 -11.85 3.63
CA LEU A 21 3.68 -10.87 3.11
C LEU A 21 4.30 -10.18 1.89
N ALA A 22 3.64 -10.26 0.74
CA ALA A 22 4.00 -9.47 -0.45
C ALA A 22 3.13 -8.22 -0.52
N ILE A 23 3.76 -7.10 -0.89
CA ILE A 23 3.13 -5.78 -0.96
C ILE A 23 3.47 -5.18 -2.32
N VAL A 24 2.45 -4.67 -3.02
CA VAL A 24 2.62 -3.95 -4.28
C VAL A 24 1.93 -2.60 -4.18
N VAL A 25 2.67 -1.55 -4.48
CA VAL A 25 2.17 -0.19 -4.66
C VAL A 25 2.01 0.12 -6.13
N TYR A 26 0.96 0.85 -6.44
CA TYR A 26 0.72 1.48 -7.73
C TYR A 26 0.36 2.95 -7.52
N VAL A 27 1.07 3.84 -8.19
CA VAL A 27 0.77 5.26 -8.28
C VAL A 27 0.42 5.61 -9.73
N PRO A 28 -0.81 6.09 -9.99
CA PRO A 28 -1.22 6.47 -11.34
C PRO A 28 -0.43 7.68 -11.83
N LYS A 29 -0.23 7.77 -13.16
CA LYS A 29 0.65 8.75 -13.80
C LYS A 29 0.42 10.19 -13.33
N HIS A 30 -0.84 10.62 -13.25
CA HIS A 30 -1.22 11.99 -12.88
C HIS A 30 -1.04 12.32 -11.39
N ARG A 31 -0.76 11.34 -10.52
CA ARG A 31 -0.53 11.56 -9.08
C ARG A 31 0.94 11.39 -8.66
N ARG A 32 1.84 11.09 -9.59
CA ARG A 32 3.26 10.81 -9.26
C ARG A 32 4.01 12.02 -8.74
N GLU A 33 3.53 13.23 -9.03
CA GLU A 33 4.06 14.48 -8.47
C GLU A 33 3.58 14.72 -7.04
N GLU A 34 2.43 14.13 -6.65
CA GLU A 34 1.82 14.29 -5.33
C GLU A 34 2.21 13.17 -4.36
N VAL A 35 2.46 11.96 -4.87
CA VAL A 35 2.86 10.81 -4.06
C VAL A 35 3.93 9.97 -4.74
N ASN A 36 5.03 9.75 -4.02
CA ASN A 36 6.05 8.80 -4.40
C ASN A 36 5.69 7.40 -3.86
N GLY A 37 5.64 6.41 -4.75
CA GLY A 37 5.26 5.05 -4.41
C GLY A 37 6.27 4.34 -3.49
N GLU A 38 7.56 4.61 -3.65
CA GLU A 38 8.59 4.08 -2.76
C GLU A 38 8.48 4.69 -1.37
N GLU A 39 8.32 6.01 -1.25
CA GLU A 39 8.16 6.65 0.05
C GLU A 39 6.90 6.15 0.77
N TRP A 40 5.81 5.95 0.03
CA TRP A 40 4.60 5.36 0.58
C TRP A 40 4.85 3.93 1.08
N LEU A 41 5.54 3.11 0.28
CA LEU A 41 5.88 1.75 0.65
C LEU A 41 6.81 1.70 1.86
N GLN A 42 7.84 2.55 1.91
CA GLN A 42 8.78 2.68 3.04
C GLN A 42 8.07 3.11 4.33
N ALA A 43 7.15 4.07 4.26
CA ALA A 43 6.37 4.50 5.42
C ALA A 43 5.52 3.36 6.01
N VAL A 44 5.11 2.39 5.20
CA VAL A 44 4.29 1.25 5.62
C VAL A 44 5.15 0.11 6.18
N ILE A 45 6.31 -0.16 5.59
CA ILE A 45 7.15 -1.33 5.94
C ILE A 45 8.32 -1.02 6.87
N GLY A 46 8.72 0.24 7.03
CA GLY A 46 9.97 0.65 7.66
C GLY A 46 10.10 0.28 9.15
N THR A 47 9.00 -0.05 9.82
CA THR A 47 9.00 -0.56 11.19
C THR A 47 9.35 -2.05 11.30
N TYR A 48 9.40 -2.78 10.18
CA TYR A 48 9.67 -4.21 10.15
C TYR A 48 11.08 -4.47 9.64
N SER A 49 11.98 -4.89 10.54
CA SER A 49 13.40 -5.12 10.23
C SER A 49 13.70 -6.20 9.18
N GLY A 50 12.72 -7.06 8.84
CA GLY A 50 12.83 -8.04 7.76
C GLY A 50 12.30 -7.53 6.41
N ALA A 51 11.70 -6.35 6.36
CA ALA A 51 11.10 -5.84 5.14
C ALA A 51 12.15 -5.51 4.09
N THR A 52 11.90 -5.92 2.85
CA THR A 52 12.80 -5.70 1.72
C THR A 52 12.01 -5.14 0.54
N ILE A 53 12.45 -4.02 -0.03
CA ILE A 53 11.96 -3.59 -1.36
C ILE A 53 12.59 -4.52 -2.39
N VAL A 54 11.75 -5.28 -3.09
CA VAL A 54 12.20 -6.27 -4.08
C VAL A 54 12.23 -5.70 -5.50
N LYS A 55 11.47 -4.63 -5.77
CA LYS A 55 11.48 -3.99 -7.08
C LYS A 55 10.93 -2.58 -7.07
N GLN A 56 11.67 -1.68 -7.72
CA GLN A 56 11.16 -0.41 -8.23
C GLN A 56 10.95 -0.59 -9.73
N HIS A 57 9.72 -0.49 -10.20
CA HIS A 57 9.40 -0.52 -11.63
C HIS A 57 9.26 0.92 -12.14
N ASP A 58 9.83 1.17 -13.31
CA ASP A 58 9.53 2.38 -14.07
C ASP A 58 8.01 2.47 -14.29
N GLY A 59 7.42 3.62 -13.96
CA GLY A 59 5.97 3.80 -14.04
C GLY A 59 5.19 3.71 -12.72
N GLY A 60 5.80 4.01 -11.58
CA GLY A 60 5.08 4.21 -10.31
C GLY A 60 4.58 2.92 -9.66
N ILE A 61 5.17 1.77 -10.00
CA ILE A 61 4.92 0.51 -9.32
C ILE A 61 6.12 0.16 -8.45
N CYS A 62 5.89 -0.14 -7.19
CA CYS A 62 6.92 -0.56 -6.24
C CYS A 62 6.45 -1.82 -5.53
N SER A 63 7.36 -2.71 -5.15
CA SER A 63 6.98 -3.92 -4.42
C SER A 63 7.98 -4.26 -3.32
N ALA A 64 7.47 -4.83 -2.24
CA ALA A 64 8.23 -5.25 -1.08
C ALA A 64 7.72 -6.58 -0.53
N THR A 65 8.57 -7.22 0.27
CA THR A 65 8.23 -8.44 1.01
C THR A 65 8.60 -8.28 2.47
N ILE A 66 7.77 -8.83 3.37
CA ILE A 66 8.09 -9.00 4.78
C ILE A 66 8.04 -10.50 5.09
N PRO A 67 9.18 -11.15 5.37
CA PRO A 67 9.21 -12.57 5.71
C PRO A 67 8.57 -12.79 7.09
N ALA A 68 7.98 -13.96 7.28
CA ALA A 68 7.61 -14.43 8.60
C ALA A 68 8.86 -14.58 9.49
N ASP A 69 8.77 -14.15 10.73
CA ASP A 69 9.89 -14.15 11.68
C ASP A 69 9.30 -14.39 13.08
N ALA A 70 9.44 -15.62 13.57
CA ALA A 70 8.86 -16.03 14.85
C ALA A 70 9.57 -15.34 16.03
N ASP A 71 10.87 -15.08 15.92
CA ASP A 71 11.67 -14.39 16.94
C ASP A 71 11.23 -12.93 17.13
N LYS A 72 10.68 -12.33 16.07
CA LYS A 72 10.16 -10.95 16.06
C LYS A 72 8.63 -10.83 16.10
N ASP A 73 7.92 -11.93 16.36
CA ASP A 73 6.45 -12.03 16.30
C ASP A 73 5.84 -11.55 14.96
N ILE A 74 6.59 -11.69 13.85
CA ILE A 74 6.09 -11.34 12.53
C ILE A 74 5.33 -12.52 11.93
N VAL A 75 4.00 -12.42 11.98
CA VAL A 75 3.10 -13.36 11.31
C VAL A 75 2.39 -12.62 10.16
N PRO A 76 2.67 -12.95 8.87
CA PRO A 76 2.17 -12.19 7.71
C PRO A 76 0.67 -11.89 7.70
N VAL A 77 -0.17 -12.87 8.09
CA VAL A 77 -1.63 -12.69 8.15
C VAL A 77 -2.06 -11.66 9.21
N ARG A 78 -1.34 -11.58 10.34
CA ARG A 78 -1.61 -10.61 11.42
C ARG A 78 -1.21 -9.20 11.00
N LEU A 79 -0.19 -9.06 10.14
CA LEU A 79 0.28 -7.77 9.66
C LEU A 79 -0.64 -7.11 8.63
N ARG A 80 -1.50 -7.89 7.94
CA ARG A 80 -2.32 -7.36 6.83
C ARG A 80 -3.19 -6.16 7.25
N VAL A 81 -3.98 -6.30 8.31
CA VAL A 81 -4.90 -5.24 8.78
C VAL A 81 -4.17 -3.97 9.24
N PRO A 82 -3.15 -4.03 10.13
CA PRO A 82 -2.43 -2.83 10.56
C PRO A 82 -1.70 -2.14 9.41
N LEU A 83 -1.12 -2.89 8.46
CA LEU A 83 -0.43 -2.30 7.31
C LEU A 83 -1.38 -1.62 6.32
N ILE A 84 -2.57 -2.18 6.08
CA ILE A 84 -3.61 -1.49 5.28
C ILE A 84 -4.00 -0.16 5.94
N ARG A 85 -4.15 -0.13 7.27
CA ARG A 85 -4.47 1.10 7.99
C ARG A 85 -3.35 2.14 7.85
N ALA A 86 -2.09 1.75 8.05
CA ALA A 86 -0.94 2.62 7.89
C ALA A 86 -0.83 3.19 6.47
N ALA A 87 -1.07 2.35 5.45
CA ALA A 87 -1.06 2.77 4.05
C ALA A 87 -2.14 3.82 3.76
N ASN A 88 -3.35 3.64 4.29
CA ASN A 88 -4.45 4.59 4.12
C ASN A 88 -4.21 5.89 4.87
N GLU A 89 -3.65 5.83 6.09
CA GLU A 89 -3.30 7.01 6.89
C GLU A 89 -2.26 7.89 6.17
N PHE A 90 -1.26 7.27 5.54
CA PHE A 90 -0.27 7.98 4.73
C PHE A 90 -0.91 8.82 3.60
N LEU A 91 -1.93 8.29 2.92
CA LEU A 91 -2.66 9.02 1.88
C LEU A 91 -3.61 10.07 2.45
N ARG A 92 -4.29 9.77 3.57
CA ARG A 92 -5.19 10.73 4.25
C ARG A 92 -4.44 11.98 4.72
N ALA A 93 -3.26 11.81 5.29
CA ALA A 93 -2.40 12.91 5.72
C ALA A 93 -2.00 13.85 4.56
N ARG A 94 -2.09 13.39 3.31
CA ARG A 94 -1.79 14.15 2.08
C ARG A 94 -3.04 14.61 1.33
N GLY A 95 -4.24 14.33 1.85
CA GLY A 95 -5.50 14.61 1.15
C GLY A 95 -5.73 13.76 -0.11
N LEU A 96 -4.95 12.68 -0.30
CA LEU A 96 -4.98 11.83 -1.50
C LEU A 96 -5.88 10.60 -1.37
N PHE A 97 -6.49 10.40 -0.19
CA PHE A 97 -7.44 9.33 0.05
C PHE A 97 -8.87 9.82 -0.20
N PRO A 98 -9.73 9.03 -0.88
CA PRO A 98 -11.12 9.42 -1.09
C PRO A 98 -11.80 9.69 0.26
N GLN A 99 -12.45 10.85 0.36
CA GLN A 99 -13.31 11.14 1.51
C GLN A 99 -14.60 10.35 1.32
N ASP A 100 -15.20 9.91 2.42
CA ASP A 100 -16.50 9.23 2.43
C ASP A 100 -17.56 10.29 2.03
N THR A 101 -17.73 10.53 0.73
CA THR A 101 -18.87 11.28 0.23
C THR A 101 -20.06 10.32 0.26
N PRO A 102 -21.15 10.63 0.99
CA PRO A 102 -22.40 9.91 0.84
C PRO A 102 -22.97 10.22 -0.55
N GLU A 103 -22.51 9.51 -1.57
CA GLU A 103 -23.03 9.66 -2.93
C GLU A 103 -24.24 8.75 -3.10
N GLY A 104 -25.39 9.32 -2.75
CA GLY A 104 -26.70 8.71 -2.88
C GLY A 104 -27.77 9.80 -2.88
N GLU A 105 -27.70 10.71 -3.85
CA GLU A 105 -28.83 11.55 -4.30
C GLU A 105 -28.42 12.21 -5.63
N GLU A 106 -28.90 11.62 -6.74
CA GLU A 106 -29.40 12.20 -8.01
C GLU A 106 -29.45 11.14 -9.14
#